data_AF-A0A561PC25-F1
#
_entry.id   AF-A0A561PC25-F1
#
_cell.length_a   1.000
_cell.length_b   1.000
_cell.length_c   1.000
_cell.angle_alpha   90.00
_cell.angle_beta   90.00
_cell.angle_gamma   90.00
#
_symmetry.space_group_name_H-M   'P 1'
#
loop_
_entity.id
_entity.type
_entity.pdbx_description
1 polymer ?
#
loop_
_entity_poly.entity_id
_entity_poly.type
_entity_poly.pdbx_seq_one_letter_code
_entity_poly.pdbx_strand_id
1 'polypeptide(L)'
;MSAKRIPVASLISFTLCIVACSGPGQQVRAVVLADETTLPATDTMIAAGDTIQTDQVASWNSFLFYDGKYAMECGVFEKEPLKRRFETLISKARKTFFERFKVTPPIEVESQILFNEGYMPGKSGYDEAALAIDIDRDIIYVGITVNRSLLLFSEKGDTDYPEKFLQWMQKFER
;
A
#
# COMPACT_ATOMS: atom_id res chain seq x y z
N MET A 1 -49.33 -42.36 31.28
CA MET A 1 -49.02 -41.80 32.62
C MET A 1 -47.52 -41.89 32.87
N SER A 2 -46.81 -40.77 32.80
CA SER A 2 -45.80 -40.33 33.79
C SER A 2 -45.10 -39.10 33.19
N ALA A 3 -45.56 -37.93 33.63
CA ALA A 3 -44.90 -36.65 33.40
C ALA A 3 -43.99 -36.36 34.60
N LYS A 4 -42.80 -35.80 34.36
CA LYS A 4 -42.02 -34.97 35.30
C LYS A 4 -40.67 -34.61 34.65
N ARG A 5 -40.03 -33.46 34.88
CA ARG A 5 -40.35 -32.11 35.37
C ARG A 5 -39.05 -31.33 35.13
N ILE A 6 -39.14 -30.09 34.64
CA ILE A 6 -38.04 -29.13 34.52
C ILE A 6 -37.63 -28.65 35.93
N PRO A 7 -36.35 -28.33 36.19
CA PRO A 7 -36.00 -27.35 37.19
C PRO A 7 -35.50 -26.05 36.53
N VAL A 8 -36.19 -24.97 36.91
CA VAL A 8 -35.82 -23.57 36.75
C VAL A 8 -34.98 -23.15 37.97
N ALA A 9 -34.06 -22.21 37.76
CA ALA A 9 -33.61 -21.15 38.68
C ALA A 9 -32.13 -21.15 39.10
N SER A 10 -31.64 -19.90 39.22
CA SER A 10 -30.43 -19.42 39.93
C SER A 10 -29.10 -19.58 39.19
N LEU A 11 -28.20 -18.60 39.02
CA LEU A 11 -27.91 -17.28 39.64
C LEU A 11 -27.10 -16.45 38.60
N ILE A 12 -27.44 -15.19 38.29
CA ILE A 12 -26.90 -13.94 38.89
C ILE A 12 -25.40 -14.00 39.24
N SER A 13 -24.53 -13.38 38.42
CA SER A 13 -23.69 -12.21 38.81
C SER A 13 -22.58 -11.88 37.80
N PHE A 14 -22.57 -10.60 37.41
CA PHE A 14 -21.43 -9.67 37.20
C PHE A 14 -20.09 -10.21 36.68
N THR A 15 -19.54 -9.56 35.64
CA THR A 15 -18.55 -8.47 35.81
C THR A 15 -18.28 -7.78 34.47
N LEU A 16 -18.67 -6.51 34.33
CA LEU A 16 -18.13 -5.60 33.33
C LEU A 16 -16.70 -5.22 33.73
N CYS A 17 -15.71 -5.52 32.90
CA CYS A 17 -14.40 -4.89 33.00
C CYS A 17 -14.34 -3.71 32.03
N ILE A 18 -14.63 -2.52 32.57
CA ILE A 18 -14.42 -1.23 31.92
C ILE A 18 -12.91 -1.00 31.91
N VAL A 19 -12.28 -1.02 30.74
CA VAL A 19 -10.87 -0.63 30.59
C VAL A 19 -10.79 0.88 30.77
N ALA A 20 -10.08 1.29 31.82
CA ALA A 20 -9.90 2.68 32.21
C ALA A 20 -8.99 3.43 31.23
N CYS A 21 -9.39 4.67 30.92
CA CYS A 21 -8.60 5.68 30.25
C CYS A 21 -7.42 6.15 31.12
N SER A 22 -6.21 6.08 30.58
CA SER A 22 -5.07 6.93 30.92
C SER A 22 -4.60 7.54 29.61
N GLY A 23 -5.07 8.72 29.20
CA GLY A 23 -4.74 10.02 29.77
C GLY A 23 -3.82 10.74 28.77
N PRO A 24 -4.22 11.87 28.14
CA PRO A 24 -3.35 12.56 27.20
C PRO A 24 -2.24 13.27 27.97
N GLY A 25 -1.01 12.77 27.81
CA GLY A 25 0.20 13.42 28.30
C GLY A 25 0.44 14.72 27.54
N GLN A 26 -0.10 15.80 28.09
CA GLN A 26 0.11 17.17 27.64
C GLN A 26 1.57 17.56 27.90
N GLN A 27 2.43 17.51 26.87
CA GLN A 27 3.74 18.14 26.95
C GLN A 27 3.56 19.66 26.82
N VAL A 28 3.53 20.31 27.98
CA VAL A 28 3.63 21.76 28.15
C VAL A 28 5.01 22.17 27.64
N ARG A 29 5.10 22.61 26.38
CA ARG A 29 6.31 23.26 25.85
C ARG A 29 6.29 24.70 26.35
N ALA A 30 7.21 25.02 27.25
CA ALA A 30 7.40 26.34 27.81
C ALA A 30 7.59 27.37 26.68
N VAL A 31 6.64 28.31 26.57
CA VAL A 31 6.84 29.54 25.81
C VAL A 31 7.58 30.49 26.75
N VAL A 32 8.87 30.69 26.49
CA VAL A 32 9.64 31.75 27.14
C VAL A 32 9.12 33.08 26.58
N LEU A 33 8.48 33.86 27.46
CA LEU A 33 8.20 35.28 27.22
C LEU A 33 9.55 36.01 27.14
N ALA A 34 9.89 36.48 25.94
CA ALA A 34 10.97 37.43 25.75
C ALA A 34 10.39 38.85 25.69
N ASP A 35 11.01 39.68 26.51
CA ASP A 35 10.75 41.05 26.91
C ASP A 35 10.57 42.06 25.76
N GLU A 36 9.71 43.06 25.97
CA GLU A 36 9.49 44.18 25.06
C GLU A 36 10.68 45.15 25.11
N THR A 37 11.34 45.42 23.98
CA THR A 37 12.01 46.72 23.75
C THR A 37 12.16 47.02 22.25
N THR A 38 11.42 48.05 21.80
CA THR A 38 11.74 48.98 20.69
C THR A 38 11.99 48.44 19.27
N LEU A 39 10.96 48.57 18.43
CA LEU A 39 11.01 48.48 16.97
C LEU A 39 11.60 49.77 16.34
N PRO A 40 12.34 49.63 15.23
CA PRO A 40 12.02 50.45 14.06
C PRO A 40 11.75 49.59 12.82
N ALA A 41 10.84 50.09 12.01
CA ALA A 41 10.30 49.46 10.81
C ALA A 41 11.37 49.26 9.73
N THR A 42 11.50 48.05 9.20
CA THR A 42 11.75 47.75 7.78
C THR A 42 11.49 46.27 7.53
N ASP A 43 10.65 46.02 6.52
CA ASP A 43 10.34 44.79 5.80
C ASP A 43 10.15 43.48 6.58
N THR A 44 8.89 43.05 6.57
CA THR A 44 8.41 41.72 6.93
C THR A 44 9.13 40.65 6.11
N MET A 45 10.18 40.06 6.67
CA MET A 45 10.61 38.73 6.25
C MET A 45 9.59 37.72 6.79
N ILE A 46 8.60 37.36 5.97
CA ILE A 46 7.83 36.15 6.19
C ILE A 46 8.82 34.99 6.01
N ALA A 47 9.33 34.47 7.12
CA ALA A 47 9.97 33.16 7.14
C ALA A 47 8.87 32.12 6.90
N ALA A 48 8.54 31.89 5.63
CA ALA A 48 7.86 30.67 5.24
C ALA A 48 8.81 29.55 5.62
N GLY A 49 8.44 28.80 6.66
CA GLY A 49 9.14 27.60 7.07
C GLY A 49 9.12 26.62 5.92
N ASP A 50 10.14 26.70 5.08
CA ASP A 50 10.38 25.78 3.98
C ASP A 50 10.96 24.50 4.56
N THR A 51 10.16 23.82 5.38
CA THR A 51 10.34 22.39 5.56
C THR A 51 9.79 21.76 4.29
N ILE A 52 10.56 21.81 3.19
CA ILE A 52 10.37 20.85 2.12
C ILE A 52 10.52 19.50 2.81
N GLN A 53 9.43 18.74 2.93
CA GLN A 53 9.55 17.32 3.17
C GLN A 53 10.22 16.72 1.93
N THR A 54 11.55 16.79 1.87
CA THR A 54 12.39 16.15 0.86
C THR A 54 12.47 14.64 1.07
N ASP A 55 11.81 14.12 2.10
CA ASP A 55 11.78 12.70 2.38
C ASP A 55 10.69 12.05 1.53
N GLN A 56 11.13 11.28 0.54
CA GLN A 56 10.40 10.20 -0.14
C GLN A 56 9.87 10.40 -1.57
N VAL A 57 10.10 11.54 -2.24
CA VAL A 57 10.01 11.55 -3.72
C VAL A 57 11.30 10.97 -4.30
N ALA A 58 11.61 9.70 -3.99
CA ALA A 58 12.50 8.92 -4.82
C ALA A 58 11.78 8.77 -6.16
N SER A 59 12.13 9.63 -7.12
CA SER A 59 11.29 9.99 -8.24
C SER A 59 10.90 8.78 -9.09
N TRP A 60 9.64 8.36 -8.92
CA TRP A 60 8.95 7.44 -9.81
C TRP A 60 9.00 7.90 -11.27
N ASN A 61 9.31 9.16 -11.57
CA ASN A 61 9.48 9.66 -12.93
C ASN A 61 10.53 8.86 -13.72
N SER A 62 11.55 8.30 -13.04
CA SER A 62 12.52 7.43 -13.72
C SER A 62 11.89 6.15 -14.27
N PHE A 63 10.76 5.71 -13.70
CA PHE A 63 10.03 4.53 -14.15
C PHE A 63 9.20 4.77 -15.40
N LEU A 64 8.89 6.04 -15.74
CA LEU A 64 8.24 6.40 -16.99
C LEU A 64 9.07 5.96 -18.22
N PHE A 65 10.40 5.92 -18.08
CA PHE A 65 11.31 5.50 -19.14
C PHE A 65 11.36 3.97 -19.34
N TYR A 66 10.59 3.18 -18.58
CA TYR A 66 10.48 1.74 -18.82
C TYR A 66 9.41 1.36 -19.82
N ASP A 67 8.61 2.31 -20.31
CA ASP A 67 7.63 2.06 -21.35
C ASP A 67 8.25 1.34 -22.57
N GLY A 68 7.59 0.27 -23.00
CA GLY A 68 8.03 -0.59 -24.10
C GLY A 68 9.23 -1.50 -23.78
N LYS A 69 9.73 -1.56 -22.54
CA LYS A 69 10.86 -2.44 -22.14
C LYS A 69 10.37 -3.69 -21.44
N TYR A 70 11.09 -4.81 -21.57
CA TYR A 70 10.81 -6.03 -20.81
C TYR A 70 11.32 -5.91 -19.36
N ALA A 71 10.42 -6.08 -18.40
CA ALA A 71 10.68 -5.84 -16.97
C ALA A 71 11.88 -6.61 -16.40
N MET A 72 12.04 -7.87 -16.81
CA MET A 72 13.14 -8.73 -16.35
C MET A 72 14.49 -8.33 -16.97
N GLU A 73 14.48 -7.80 -18.19
CA GLU A 73 15.71 -7.42 -18.92
C GLU A 73 16.22 -6.05 -18.47
N CYS A 74 15.32 -5.09 -18.26
CA CYS A 74 15.68 -3.76 -17.81
C CYS A 74 15.95 -3.68 -16.30
N GLY A 75 15.69 -4.78 -15.57
CA GLY A 75 15.93 -4.90 -14.14
C GLY A 75 15.06 -3.96 -13.30
N VAL A 76 13.81 -3.71 -13.70
CA VAL A 76 12.92 -2.73 -13.04
C VAL A 76 12.74 -3.04 -11.54
N PHE A 77 12.64 -4.34 -11.19
CA PHE A 77 12.51 -4.81 -9.80
C PHE A 77 13.76 -4.60 -8.93
N GLU A 78 14.90 -4.27 -9.54
CA GLU A 78 16.14 -3.97 -8.81
C GLU A 78 16.35 -2.47 -8.59
N LYS A 79 15.40 -1.64 -9.05
CA LYS A 79 15.48 -0.18 -8.95
C LYS A 79 14.68 0.33 -7.77
N GLU A 80 15.26 1.29 -7.05
CA GLU A 80 14.52 2.03 -6.04
C GLU A 80 13.62 3.09 -6.68
N PRO A 81 12.43 3.37 -6.10
CA PRO A 81 11.95 2.83 -4.83
C PRO A 81 11.21 1.46 -4.93
N LEU A 82 11.02 0.92 -6.13
CA LEU A 82 10.26 -0.32 -6.33
C LEU A 82 10.84 -1.51 -5.56
N LYS A 83 12.15 -1.75 -5.66
CA LYS A 83 12.83 -2.93 -5.10
C LYS A 83 12.43 -3.19 -3.65
N ARG A 84 12.74 -2.25 -2.75
CA ARG A 84 12.49 -2.43 -1.32
C ARG A 84 11.00 -2.55 -1.00
N ARG A 85 10.17 -1.76 -1.68
CA ARG A 85 8.73 -1.68 -1.41
C ARG A 85 8.00 -2.93 -1.89
N PHE A 86 8.33 -3.41 -3.08
CA PHE A 86 7.83 -4.67 -3.62
C PHE A 86 8.20 -5.85 -2.71
N GLU A 87 9.47 -5.96 -2.31
CA GLU A 87 9.91 -7.04 -1.41
C GLU A 87 9.19 -7.02 -0.06
N THR A 88 8.92 -5.82 0.46
CA THR A 88 8.14 -5.65 1.69
C THR A 88 6.68 -6.04 1.49
N LEU A 89 6.05 -5.57 0.41
CA LEU A 89 4.63 -5.74 0.13
C LEU A 89 4.24 -7.21 -0.02
N ILE A 90 5.03 -7.97 -0.79
CA ILE A 90 4.66 -9.36 -1.10
C ILE A 90 5.45 -10.39 -0.28
N SER A 91 6.60 -10.03 0.31
CA SER A 91 7.43 -10.85 1.21
C SER A 91 7.40 -12.36 0.90
N LYS A 92 6.53 -13.13 1.58
CA LYS A 92 6.38 -14.59 1.43
C LYS A 92 5.94 -15.04 0.03
N ALA A 93 5.23 -14.19 -0.71
CA ALA A 93 4.72 -14.47 -2.05
C ALA A 93 5.70 -14.09 -3.17
N ARG A 94 6.91 -13.56 -2.86
CA ARG A 94 7.90 -13.13 -3.86
C ARG A 94 8.24 -14.23 -4.87
N LYS A 95 8.52 -15.45 -4.39
CA LYS A 95 8.81 -16.58 -5.28
C LYS A 95 7.61 -16.91 -6.18
N THR A 96 6.42 -16.96 -5.59
CA THR A 96 5.16 -17.25 -6.29
C THR A 96 4.88 -16.24 -7.41
N PHE A 97 5.15 -14.95 -7.16
CA PHE A 97 5.03 -13.88 -8.14
C PHE A 97 5.96 -14.14 -9.32
N PHE A 98 7.28 -14.27 -9.09
CA PHE A 98 8.23 -14.41 -10.19
C PHE A 98 8.10 -15.72 -10.97
N GLU A 99 7.54 -16.79 -10.39
CA GLU A 99 7.18 -17.99 -11.16
C GLU A 99 6.08 -17.75 -12.18
N ARG A 100 5.17 -16.82 -11.88
CA ARG A 100 4.05 -16.38 -12.72
C ARG A 100 4.38 -15.17 -13.57
N PHE A 101 5.53 -14.57 -13.36
CA PHE A 101 6.00 -13.40 -14.12
C PHE A 101 7.12 -13.77 -15.11
N LYS A 102 7.11 -15.02 -15.60
CA LYS A 102 8.17 -15.56 -16.48
C LYS A 102 7.93 -15.28 -17.95
N VAL A 103 6.68 -15.21 -18.39
CA VAL A 103 6.30 -14.81 -19.74
C VAL A 103 5.54 -13.49 -19.62
N THR A 104 6.16 -12.40 -20.07
CA THR A 104 5.66 -11.04 -19.90
C THR A 104 5.67 -10.31 -21.24
N PRO A 105 4.68 -9.47 -21.54
CA PRO A 105 4.80 -8.46 -22.58
C PRO A 105 5.73 -7.33 -22.09
N PRO A 106 6.10 -6.38 -22.97
CA PRO A 106 6.73 -5.15 -22.54
C PRO A 106 5.92 -4.42 -21.47
N ILE A 107 6.61 -3.63 -20.63
CA ILE A 107 5.98 -2.72 -19.68
C ILE A 107 5.19 -1.66 -20.46
N GLU A 108 4.02 -1.32 -19.95
CA GLU A 108 3.19 -0.24 -20.47
C GLU A 108 3.15 0.89 -19.44
N VAL A 109 3.39 2.12 -19.87
CA VAL A 109 3.23 3.30 -19.03
C VAL A 109 2.20 4.24 -19.65
N GLU A 110 1.05 4.37 -19.00
CA GLU A 110 -0.05 5.22 -19.46
C GLU A 110 -0.66 5.98 -18.29
N SER A 111 -0.96 7.27 -18.48
CA SER A 111 -1.62 8.10 -17.47
C SER A 111 -0.96 8.01 -16.09
N GLN A 112 0.38 8.05 -16.05
CA GLN A 112 1.17 7.95 -14.80
C GLN A 112 1.03 6.60 -14.07
N ILE A 113 0.56 5.57 -14.79
CA ILE A 113 0.51 4.19 -14.29
C ILE A 113 1.52 3.36 -15.06
N LEU A 114 2.50 2.80 -14.35
CA LEU A 114 3.30 1.69 -14.89
C LEU A 114 2.54 0.39 -14.66
N PHE A 115 2.28 -0.37 -15.72
CA PHE A 115 1.62 -1.66 -15.64
C PHE A 115 2.44 -2.73 -16.39
N ASN A 116 2.55 -3.91 -15.79
CA ASN A 116 3.04 -5.09 -16.48
C ASN A 116 2.43 -6.35 -15.88
N GLU A 117 2.11 -7.31 -16.73
CA GLU A 117 1.54 -8.60 -16.35
C GLU A 117 2.36 -9.73 -16.93
N GLY A 118 2.16 -10.93 -16.41
CA GLY A 118 2.77 -12.12 -16.96
C GLY A 118 2.07 -13.39 -16.52
N TYR A 119 2.50 -14.49 -17.12
CA TYR A 119 2.02 -15.82 -16.75
C TYR A 119 3.16 -16.83 -16.61
N MET A 120 2.87 -17.90 -15.86
CA MET A 120 3.73 -19.07 -15.76
C MET A 120 3.70 -19.83 -17.10
N PRO A 121 4.84 -20.30 -17.66
CA PRO A 121 4.88 -20.96 -18.96
C PRO A 121 3.87 -22.11 -19.06
N GLY A 122 3.02 -22.08 -20.09
CA GLY A 122 1.96 -23.06 -20.29
C GLY A 122 0.71 -22.90 -19.40
N LYS A 123 0.59 -21.79 -18.66
CA LYS A 123 -0.50 -21.54 -17.68
C LYS A 123 -1.20 -20.18 -17.85
N SER A 124 -1.17 -19.59 -19.05
CA SER A 124 -1.94 -18.38 -19.36
C SER A 124 -3.43 -18.59 -19.03
N GLY A 125 -4.05 -17.59 -18.39
CA GLY A 125 -5.42 -17.61 -17.90
C GLY A 125 -5.64 -18.35 -16.56
N TYR A 126 -4.59 -18.88 -15.93
CA TYR A 126 -4.69 -19.63 -14.67
C TYR A 126 -3.68 -19.17 -13.62
N ASP A 127 -2.39 -19.16 -13.98
CA ASP A 127 -1.29 -18.80 -13.08
C ASP A 127 -0.59 -17.56 -13.64
N GLU A 128 -1.05 -16.39 -13.20
CA GLU A 128 -0.61 -15.08 -13.66
C GLU A 128 -0.16 -14.19 -12.51
N ALA A 129 0.58 -13.15 -12.83
CA ALA A 129 0.97 -12.11 -11.90
C ALA A 129 0.95 -10.75 -12.59
N ALA A 130 0.61 -9.71 -11.85
CA ALA A 130 0.56 -8.34 -12.35
C ALA A 130 1.19 -7.38 -11.35
N LEU A 131 1.85 -6.35 -11.87
CA LEU A 131 2.37 -5.21 -11.14
C LEU A 131 1.73 -3.95 -11.73
N ALA A 132 1.18 -3.10 -10.86
CA ALA A 132 0.85 -1.72 -11.20
C ALA A 132 1.54 -0.78 -10.21
N ILE A 133 2.02 0.35 -10.70
CA ILE A 133 2.55 1.43 -9.89
C ILE A 133 1.80 2.69 -10.30
N ASP A 134 1.08 3.26 -9.34
CA ASP A 134 0.51 4.59 -9.48
C ASP A 134 1.56 5.62 -9.05
N ILE A 135 2.10 6.32 -10.05
CA ILE A 135 3.22 7.25 -9.88
C ILE A 135 2.76 8.51 -9.15
N ASP A 136 1.55 8.98 -9.43
CA ASP A 136 1.01 10.21 -8.85
C ASP A 136 0.56 9.99 -7.39
N ARG A 137 -0.03 8.82 -7.09
CA ARG A 137 -0.47 8.46 -5.73
C ARG A 137 0.63 7.81 -4.89
N ASP A 138 1.76 7.48 -5.51
CA ASP A 138 2.87 6.80 -4.85
C ASP A 138 2.44 5.47 -4.21
N ILE A 139 1.80 4.59 -5.00
CA ILE A 139 1.23 3.30 -4.53
C ILE A 139 1.61 2.17 -5.49
N ILE A 140 2.03 1.04 -4.92
CA ILE A 140 2.24 -0.22 -5.64
C ILE A 140 1.06 -1.16 -5.40
N TYR A 141 0.60 -1.78 -6.48
CA TYR A 141 -0.36 -2.88 -6.48
C TYR A 141 0.26 -4.12 -7.10
N VAL A 142 0.08 -5.27 -6.46
CA VAL A 142 0.55 -6.56 -6.98
C VAL A 142 -0.59 -7.56 -6.93
N GLY A 143 -0.78 -8.26 -8.05
CA GLY A 143 -1.74 -9.34 -8.18
C GLY A 143 -1.03 -10.65 -8.46
N ILE A 144 -1.53 -11.74 -7.88
CA ILE A 144 -1.06 -13.10 -8.16
C ILE A 144 -2.28 -14.00 -8.29
N THR A 145 -2.35 -14.83 -9.33
CA THR A 145 -3.35 -15.89 -9.45
C THR A 145 -2.70 -17.25 -9.36
N VAL A 146 -3.25 -18.13 -8.53
CA VAL A 146 -2.80 -19.52 -8.38
C VAL A 146 -3.98 -20.41 -8.72
N ASN A 147 -3.92 -21.12 -9.85
CA ASN A 147 -5.08 -21.85 -10.39
C ASN A 147 -6.37 -20.99 -10.41
N ARG A 148 -6.27 -19.75 -10.90
CA ARG A 148 -7.35 -18.73 -10.92
C ARG A 148 -7.77 -18.17 -9.55
N SER A 149 -7.24 -18.66 -8.43
CA SER A 149 -7.47 -18.05 -7.12
C SER A 149 -6.66 -16.76 -7.01
N LEU A 150 -7.36 -15.62 -6.87
CA LEU A 150 -6.77 -14.29 -6.87
C LEU A 150 -6.27 -13.87 -5.48
N LEU A 151 -5.02 -13.42 -5.43
CA LEU A 151 -4.37 -12.80 -4.28
C LEU A 151 -3.97 -11.38 -4.66
N LEU A 152 -4.40 -10.40 -3.87
CA LEU A 152 -4.14 -8.98 -4.09
C LEU A 152 -3.32 -8.41 -2.95
N PHE A 153 -2.35 -7.58 -3.30
CA PHE A 153 -1.51 -6.84 -2.38
C PHE A 153 -1.51 -5.38 -2.82
N SER A 154 -1.75 -4.45 -1.89
CA SER A 154 -1.67 -3.03 -2.13
C SER A 154 -0.98 -2.34 -0.96
N GLU A 155 -0.19 -1.31 -1.26
CA GLU A 155 0.32 -0.45 -0.21
C GLU A 155 -0.80 0.42 0.37
N LYS A 156 -0.60 0.87 1.62
CA LYS A 156 -1.54 1.76 2.35
C LYS A 156 -2.96 1.17 2.54
N GLY A 157 -3.17 -0.11 2.22
CA GLY A 157 -4.49 -0.74 2.21
C GLY A 157 -5.40 -0.19 1.11
N ASP A 158 -4.83 0.42 0.08
CA ASP A 158 -5.57 1.07 -0.99
C ASP A 158 -6.33 0.05 -1.85
N THR A 159 -7.52 0.42 -2.29
CA THR A 159 -8.40 -0.44 -3.11
C THR A 159 -8.93 0.28 -4.35
N ASP A 160 -8.42 1.48 -4.62
CA ASP A 160 -8.78 2.28 -5.79
C ASP A 160 -7.80 1.93 -6.92
N TYR A 161 -7.92 0.70 -7.41
CA TYR A 161 -6.97 0.11 -8.36
C TYR A 161 -6.99 0.83 -9.71
N PRO A 162 -5.82 1.04 -10.35
CA PRO A 162 -5.76 1.56 -11.72
C PRO A 162 -6.50 0.70 -12.73
N GLU A 163 -7.01 1.32 -13.79
CA GLU A 163 -7.90 0.67 -14.78
C GLU A 163 -7.33 -0.62 -15.37
N LYS A 164 -6.08 -0.61 -15.85
CA LYS A 164 -5.45 -1.83 -16.41
C LYS A 164 -5.32 -2.97 -15.39
N PHE A 165 -5.09 -2.63 -14.14
CA PHE A 165 -5.02 -3.62 -13.06
C PHE A 165 -6.42 -4.20 -12.77
N LEU A 166 -7.47 -3.38 -12.78
CA LEU A 166 -8.87 -3.84 -12.70
C LEU A 166 -9.24 -4.77 -13.86
N GLN A 167 -8.86 -4.40 -15.09
CA GLN A 167 -9.10 -5.23 -16.29
C GLN A 167 -8.40 -6.58 -16.17
N TRP A 168 -7.18 -6.62 -15.63
CA TRP A 168 -6.48 -7.88 -15.34
C TRP A 168 -7.21 -8.69 -14.26
N MET A 169 -7.66 -8.07 -13.16
CA MET A 169 -8.42 -8.75 -12.10
C MET A 169 -9.69 -9.43 -12.64
N GLN A 170 -10.42 -8.73 -13.52
CA GLN A 170 -11.67 -9.22 -14.12
C GLN A 170 -11.50 -10.51 -14.94
N LYS A 171 -10.29 -10.82 -15.42
CA LYS A 171 -10.00 -12.10 -16.11
C LYS A 171 -10.33 -13.32 -15.23
N PHE A 172 -10.36 -13.15 -13.91
CA PHE A 172 -10.46 -14.22 -12.92
C PHE A 172 -11.74 -14.21 -12.08
N GLU A 173 -12.67 -13.28 -12.31
CA GLU A 173 -13.94 -13.17 -11.57
C GLU A 173 -15.01 -14.20 -12.00
N ARG A 174 -14.62 -15.32 -12.62
CA ARG A 174 -15.53 -16.36 -13.12
C ARG A 174 -15.26 -17.71 -12.50
#